data_AF-A0A222P1S6-F1
#
_entry.id   AF-A0A222P1S6-F1
#
_cell.length_a   1.000
_cell.length_b   1.000
_cell.length_c   1.000
_cell.angle_alpha   90.00
_cell.angle_beta   90.00
_cell.angle_gamma   90.00
#
_symmetry.space_group_name_H-M   'P 1'
#
loop_
_entity.id
_entity.type
_entity.pdbx_description
1 polymer ?
#
loop_
_entity_poly.entity_id
_entity_poly.type
_entity_poly.pdbx_seq_one_letter_code
_entity_poly.pdbx_strand_id
1 'polypeptide(L)'
;MPKVKVITGNYREVCNKLFSKVAADGFCAGSSFQEAGDEILKDIPRGYFVSSNGRTHKDLMSTWINPKVSKAYSQGNINASFFLLPFQNFLTSVENEPYLEEIKKSKQLNMESYFFMDRKNLKEINFAFYDDEGIPCGVFFIYSTLAPQLWSAAIIRNTPAAPEEREVLFMSAEKIIKHPGDKVVNGGEANKLFLSFLRSKKIKNIFAGIINNNGAVNNANPELLKDITHLHLCQADIDEKTRQLRILKDKKLSAKQFKVCRLLLQEKQKKNIEITNNWVHSWKEEHSYPELDQAASQSFWQRNIGKITVGAVAVLATIGLILTLTGVLAPLGIALGGVAAILGIVGASIAGVTAVTSAIKTVLDEKKLADYQAEIKSIEFTGQKKIQEVSEKMDFANNSEQIAHAILFADFSAEEFDTLMQQLEKAETVLEEDLPSDFQKQVQELETVVGFPEVATVAEQLISSIPSSPKDIMEKSQPTTNLNGTITEDVVSTGLESK
;
A
#
# COMPACT_ATOMS: atom_id res chain seq x y z
N MET A 1 10.54 34.15 20.95
CA MET A 1 11.17 32.92 20.42
C MET A 1 10.33 32.42 19.27
N PRO A 2 10.94 31.97 18.16
CA PRO A 2 10.22 31.30 17.07
C PRO A 2 9.32 30.20 17.62
N LYS A 3 8.04 30.25 17.24
CA LYS A 3 7.10 29.17 17.56
C LYS A 3 7.03 28.20 16.38
N VAL A 4 6.75 26.94 16.71
CA VAL A 4 6.64 25.86 15.73
C VAL A 4 5.18 25.42 15.68
N LYS A 5 4.61 25.40 14.48
CA LYS A 5 3.28 24.86 14.27
C LYS A 5 3.38 23.36 14.05
N VAL A 6 2.48 22.62 14.67
CA VAL A 6 2.45 21.16 14.68
C VAL A 6 1.08 20.70 14.25
N ILE A 7 1.05 19.83 13.25
CA ILE A 7 -0.14 19.15 12.77
C ILE A 7 0.13 17.66 12.84
N THR A 8 -0.72 16.94 13.56
CA THR A 8 -0.69 15.48 13.67
C THR A 8 -2.06 14.93 13.35
N GLY A 9 -2.11 13.78 12.68
CA GLY A 9 -3.35 13.09 12.34
C GLY A 9 -3.08 11.96 11.35
N ASN A 10 -4.13 11.39 10.78
CA ASN A 10 -3.95 10.54 9.60
C ASN A 10 -3.62 11.39 8.36
N TYR A 11 -3.13 10.75 7.29
CA TYR A 11 -2.69 11.45 6.07
C TYR A 11 -3.80 12.32 5.46
N ARG A 12 -5.05 11.85 5.44
CA ARG A 12 -6.20 12.61 4.93
C ARG A 12 -6.46 13.87 5.76
N GLU A 13 -6.48 13.75 7.08
CA GLU A 13 -6.67 14.88 8.01
C GLU A 13 -5.58 15.93 7.85
N VAL A 14 -4.32 15.49 7.76
CA VAL A 14 -3.19 16.41 7.58
C VAL A 14 -3.26 17.09 6.21
N CYS A 15 -3.59 16.36 5.13
CA CYS A 15 -3.77 16.96 3.81
C CYS A 15 -4.89 18.01 3.80
N ASN A 16 -6.02 17.72 4.43
CA ASN A 16 -7.16 18.66 4.54
C ASN A 16 -6.80 19.96 5.30
N LYS A 17 -5.80 19.90 6.18
CA LYS A 17 -5.29 21.07 6.90
C LYS A 17 -4.19 21.83 6.16
N LEU A 18 -3.52 21.21 5.20
CA LEU A 18 -2.38 21.80 4.50
C LEU A 18 -2.76 22.36 3.12
N PHE A 19 -3.81 21.81 2.52
CA PHE A 19 -4.18 22.09 1.14
C PHE A 19 -5.66 22.49 1.04
N SER A 20 -6.02 23.07 -0.11
CA SER A 20 -7.44 23.24 -0.43
C SER A 20 -8.14 21.89 -0.48
N LYS A 21 -9.44 21.86 -0.19
CA LYS A 21 -10.23 20.61 -0.20
C LYS A 21 -10.06 19.84 -1.51
N VAL A 22 -10.11 20.52 -2.66
CA VAL A 22 -9.93 19.90 -3.98
C VAL A 22 -8.58 19.23 -4.13
N ALA A 23 -7.50 19.89 -3.69
CA ALA A 23 -6.16 19.33 -3.75
C ALA A 23 -6.01 18.15 -2.79
N ALA A 24 -6.46 18.31 -1.54
CA ALA A 24 -6.44 17.24 -0.53
C ALA A 24 -7.21 15.99 -0.97
N ASP A 25 -8.41 16.17 -1.55
CA ASP A 25 -9.22 15.09 -2.12
C ASP A 25 -8.48 14.43 -3.28
N GLY A 26 -7.82 15.19 -4.15
CA GLY A 26 -6.99 14.65 -5.23
C GLY A 26 -5.82 13.79 -4.73
N PHE A 27 -5.09 14.25 -3.70
CA PHE A 27 -3.96 13.51 -3.13
C PHE A 27 -4.38 12.26 -2.34
N CYS A 28 -5.59 12.25 -1.81
CA CYS A 28 -6.16 11.13 -1.05
C CYS A 28 -7.08 10.24 -1.90
N ALA A 29 -7.32 10.61 -3.16
CA ALA A 29 -8.05 9.78 -4.10
C ALA A 29 -7.18 8.60 -4.51
N GLY A 30 -7.79 7.42 -4.62
CA GLY A 30 -7.15 6.30 -5.29
C GLY A 30 -6.99 6.61 -6.78
N SER A 31 -5.81 6.42 -7.33
CA SER A 31 -5.62 6.35 -8.77
C SER A 31 -5.94 4.94 -9.27
N SER A 32 -5.87 4.72 -10.58
CA SER A 32 -5.83 3.35 -11.09
C SER A 32 -4.60 2.62 -10.54
N PHE A 33 -4.67 1.28 -10.53
CA PHE A 33 -3.54 0.46 -10.09
C PHE A 33 -2.29 0.70 -10.93
N GLN A 34 -2.47 0.92 -12.24
CA GLN A 34 -1.38 1.18 -13.18
C GLN A 34 -0.74 2.54 -12.89
N GLU A 35 -1.52 3.61 -12.74
CA GLU A 35 -0.99 4.94 -12.43
C GLU A 35 -0.25 4.97 -11.09
N ALA A 36 -0.82 4.33 -10.06
CA ALA A 36 -0.16 4.22 -8.76
C ALA A 36 1.17 3.46 -8.88
N GLY A 37 1.15 2.34 -9.60
CA GLY A 37 2.34 1.55 -9.90
C GLY A 37 3.41 2.38 -10.60
N ASP A 38 3.07 3.07 -11.69
CA ASP A 38 4.01 3.87 -12.47
C ASP A 38 4.67 4.98 -11.64
N GLU A 39 3.90 5.67 -10.77
CA GLU A 39 4.42 6.71 -9.90
C GLU A 39 5.28 6.15 -8.75
N ILE A 40 4.87 5.06 -8.11
CA ILE A 40 5.69 4.35 -7.11
C ILE A 40 7.04 3.95 -7.71
N LEU A 41 6.99 3.41 -8.93
CA LEU A 41 8.14 2.89 -9.65
C LEU A 41 9.09 4.01 -10.13
N LYS A 42 8.56 5.20 -10.41
CA LYS A 42 9.39 6.40 -10.62
C LYS A 42 10.05 6.85 -9.32
N ASP A 43 9.35 6.75 -8.19
CA ASP A 43 9.84 7.28 -6.92
C ASP A 43 10.82 6.37 -6.19
N ILE A 44 10.71 5.05 -6.30
CA ILE A 44 11.68 4.12 -5.68
C ILE A 44 13.13 4.49 -6.05
N PRO A 45 13.52 4.66 -7.33
CA PRO A 45 14.90 5.01 -7.69
C PRO A 45 15.23 6.50 -7.47
N ARG A 46 14.23 7.39 -7.33
CA ARG A 46 14.44 8.82 -7.06
C ARG A 46 14.57 9.10 -5.57
N GLY A 47 13.91 8.28 -4.77
CA GLY A 47 13.86 8.39 -3.33
C GLY A 47 15.13 7.84 -2.70
N TYR A 48 15.59 8.53 -1.69
CA TYR A 48 16.64 8.06 -0.84
C TYR A 48 16.11 7.02 0.16
N PHE A 49 16.90 6.02 0.51
CA PHE A 49 16.55 5.03 1.52
C PHE A 49 17.69 4.85 2.51
N VAL A 50 17.36 4.89 3.80
CA VAL A 50 18.32 4.62 4.87
C VAL A 50 18.03 3.25 5.44
N SER A 51 18.95 2.31 5.23
CA SER A 51 18.83 0.95 5.79
C SER A 51 18.71 1.00 7.31
N SER A 52 17.63 0.45 7.85
CA SER A 52 17.31 0.46 9.28
C SER A 52 16.58 -0.83 9.66
N ASN A 53 16.72 -1.25 10.92
CA ASN A 53 16.10 -2.47 11.43
C ASN A 53 16.41 -3.74 10.59
N GLY A 54 17.63 -3.83 10.05
CA GLY A 54 18.06 -4.93 9.17
C GLY A 54 17.44 -4.93 7.76
N ARG A 55 16.57 -3.96 7.44
CA ARG A 55 15.92 -3.83 6.13
C ARG A 55 16.80 -3.10 5.13
N THR A 56 16.72 -3.56 3.90
CA THR A 56 17.49 -3.10 2.75
C THR A 56 16.60 -2.34 1.76
N HIS A 57 17.21 -1.73 0.74
CA HIS A 57 16.46 -1.10 -0.35
C HIS A 57 15.60 -2.11 -1.12
N LYS A 58 16.02 -3.38 -1.20
CA LYS A 58 15.24 -4.46 -1.81
C LYS A 58 13.94 -4.73 -1.02
N ASP A 59 14.00 -4.68 0.31
CA ASP A 59 12.80 -4.78 1.15
C ASP A 59 11.83 -3.63 0.89
N LEU A 60 12.36 -2.40 0.75
CA LEU A 60 11.57 -1.22 0.38
C LEU A 60 10.86 -1.44 -0.95
N MET A 61 11.59 -1.87 -1.97
CA MET A 61 11.04 -2.15 -3.29
C MET A 61 9.94 -3.23 -3.19
N SER A 62 10.22 -4.36 -2.54
CA SER A 62 9.26 -5.46 -2.33
C SER A 62 7.99 -4.99 -1.64
N THR A 63 8.12 -4.14 -0.62
CA THR A 63 6.99 -3.57 0.12
C THR A 63 6.12 -2.71 -0.78
N TRP A 64 6.73 -1.82 -1.57
CA TRP A 64 6.01 -0.88 -2.41
C TRP A 64 5.44 -1.48 -3.70
N ILE A 65 6.03 -2.57 -4.18
CA ILE A 65 5.45 -3.39 -5.24
C ILE A 65 4.51 -4.47 -4.71
N ASN A 66 4.13 -4.48 -3.43
CA ASN A 66 3.10 -5.38 -2.94
C ASN A 66 1.72 -4.92 -3.44
N PRO A 67 0.78 -5.78 -3.88
CA PRO A 67 -0.54 -5.35 -4.33
C PRO A 67 -1.48 -4.94 -3.20
N LYS A 68 -1.11 -5.23 -1.94
CA LYS A 68 -1.77 -4.67 -0.76
C LYS A 68 -1.49 -3.17 -0.60
N VAL A 69 -0.52 -2.61 -1.33
CA VAL A 69 -0.25 -1.16 -1.31
C VAL A 69 -1.47 -0.40 -1.78
N SER A 70 -1.80 0.65 -1.04
CA SER A 70 -2.90 1.54 -1.35
C SER A 70 -2.72 2.21 -2.69
N LYS A 71 -3.81 2.27 -3.45
CA LYS A 71 -3.89 2.99 -4.72
C LYS A 71 -3.92 4.51 -4.55
N ALA A 72 -4.11 5.01 -3.33
CA ALA A 72 -4.05 6.44 -3.04
C ALA A 72 -2.59 6.87 -2.88
N TYR A 73 -1.87 6.82 -3.98
CA TYR A 73 -0.48 7.19 -4.07
C TYR A 73 -0.34 8.58 -4.70
N SER A 74 0.52 9.41 -4.10
CA SER A 74 0.99 10.66 -4.68
C SER A 74 2.50 10.62 -4.71
N GLN A 75 3.07 11.19 -5.77
CA GLN A 75 4.52 11.26 -5.92
C GLN A 75 5.15 11.91 -4.68
N GLY A 76 6.16 11.27 -4.10
CA GLY A 76 6.84 11.68 -2.88
C GLY A 76 6.28 11.08 -1.59
N ASN A 77 5.29 10.18 -1.64
CA ASN A 77 4.77 9.53 -0.42
C ASN A 77 5.77 8.56 0.22
N ILE A 78 6.67 7.95 -0.57
CA ILE A 78 7.68 7.00 -0.08
C ILE A 78 8.61 7.64 0.96
N ASN A 79 9.08 8.85 0.68
CA ASN A 79 10.05 9.59 1.48
C ASN A 79 9.47 10.88 2.09
N ALA A 80 8.14 11.00 2.11
CA ALA A 80 7.41 12.19 2.55
C ALA A 80 7.74 13.51 1.82
N SER A 81 8.48 13.48 0.70
CA SER A 81 8.87 14.69 -0.05
C SER A 81 7.66 15.42 -0.66
N PHE A 82 6.51 14.74 -0.77
CA PHE A 82 5.22 15.35 -1.09
C PHE A 82 4.91 16.59 -0.20
N PHE A 83 5.31 16.55 1.07
CA PHE A 83 5.13 17.66 2.02
C PHE A 83 6.12 18.82 1.84
N LEU A 84 6.87 18.85 0.74
CA LEU A 84 7.58 20.03 0.25
C LEU A 84 6.61 21.11 -0.26
N LEU A 85 5.44 20.71 -0.77
CA LEU A 85 4.49 21.61 -1.42
C LEU A 85 4.03 22.79 -0.53
N PRO A 86 3.65 22.61 0.75
CA PRO A 86 3.30 23.74 1.63
C PRO A 86 4.44 24.76 1.78
N PHE A 87 5.70 24.29 1.82
CA PHE A 87 6.86 25.17 1.91
C PHE A 87 7.08 25.94 0.60
N GLN A 88 6.98 25.27 -0.54
CA GLN A 88 7.07 25.92 -1.85
C GLN A 88 5.96 26.97 -2.05
N ASN A 89 4.72 26.62 -1.71
CA ASN A 89 3.58 27.55 -1.77
C ASN A 89 3.79 28.78 -0.87
N PHE A 90 4.40 28.59 0.31
CA PHE A 90 4.75 29.70 1.18
C PHE A 90 5.77 30.64 0.51
N LEU A 91 6.81 30.09 -0.12
CA LEU A 91 7.87 30.86 -0.77
C LEU A 91 7.41 31.59 -2.03
N THR A 92 6.44 31.05 -2.77
CA THR A 92 5.94 31.63 -4.02
C THR A 92 4.71 32.52 -3.83
N SER A 93 4.10 32.52 -2.65
CA SER A 93 2.92 33.35 -2.38
C SER A 93 3.27 34.83 -2.22
N VAL A 94 2.60 35.67 -3.02
CA VAL A 94 2.70 37.15 -2.97
C VAL A 94 2.39 37.69 -1.58
N GLU A 95 1.49 37.06 -0.83
CA GLU A 95 1.13 37.49 0.52
C GLU A 95 2.30 37.42 1.52
N ASN A 96 3.30 36.59 1.25
CA ASN A 96 4.46 36.42 2.12
C ASN A 96 5.65 37.27 1.68
N GLU A 97 5.58 37.94 0.53
CA GLU A 97 6.65 38.79 -0.02
C GLU A 97 7.19 39.81 1.01
N PRO A 98 6.37 40.54 1.80
CA PRO A 98 6.90 41.50 2.77
C PRO A 98 7.82 40.86 3.83
N TYR A 99 7.47 39.67 4.30
CA TYR A 99 8.29 38.93 5.26
C TYR A 99 9.58 38.41 4.63
N LEU A 100 9.50 37.94 3.38
CA LEU A 100 10.67 37.49 2.64
C LEU A 100 11.61 38.66 2.33
N GLU A 101 11.10 39.85 2.02
CA GLU A 101 11.89 41.07 1.83
C GLU A 101 12.54 41.57 3.13
N GLU A 102 11.91 41.36 4.29
CA GLU A 102 12.52 41.65 5.60
C GLU A 102 13.76 40.78 5.83
N ILE A 103 13.65 39.47 5.58
CA ILE A 103 14.78 38.54 5.67
C ILE A 103 15.91 38.99 4.74
N LYS A 104 15.57 39.36 3.50
CA LYS A 104 16.51 39.83 2.47
C LYS A 104 17.30 41.04 2.95
N LYS A 105 16.59 42.07 3.43
CA LYS A 105 17.20 43.31 3.95
C LYS A 105 18.11 43.02 5.14
N SER A 106 17.67 42.14 6.06
CA SER A 106 18.45 41.80 7.25
C SER A 106 19.77 41.07 6.94
N LYS A 107 19.86 40.41 5.78
CA LYS A 107 21.01 39.58 5.39
C LYS A 107 21.86 40.19 4.26
N GLN A 108 21.50 41.36 3.75
CA GLN A 108 22.23 42.07 2.68
C GLN A 108 22.45 41.21 1.42
N LEU A 109 21.47 40.39 1.05
CA LEU A 109 21.56 39.46 -0.08
C LEU A 109 21.29 40.18 -1.41
N ASN A 110 22.03 39.82 -2.48
CA ASN A 110 21.78 40.36 -3.82
C ASN A 110 20.53 39.70 -4.45
N MET A 111 19.84 40.38 -5.37
CA MET A 111 18.58 39.90 -5.98
C MET A 111 18.72 38.53 -6.70
N GLU A 112 19.85 38.26 -7.33
CA GLU A 112 20.08 37.00 -8.08
C GLU A 112 20.32 35.80 -7.17
N SER A 113 20.94 36.01 -6.00
CA SER A 113 21.19 35.00 -4.96
C SER A 113 19.95 34.65 -4.13
N TYR A 114 18.88 35.45 -4.28
CA TYR A 114 17.68 35.40 -3.46
C TYR A 114 16.48 34.73 -4.13
N PHE A 115 16.65 34.14 -5.31
CA PHE A 115 15.71 33.09 -5.71
C PHE A 115 15.80 32.02 -4.62
N PHE A 116 14.80 31.95 -3.75
CA PHE A 116 14.71 30.97 -2.65
C PHE A 116 14.80 29.52 -3.14
N MET A 117 14.79 29.29 -4.45
CA MET A 117 15.05 27.99 -5.07
C MET A 117 16.53 27.74 -5.38
N ASP A 118 17.46 28.66 -5.09
CA ASP A 118 18.88 28.33 -5.17
C ASP A 118 19.15 27.21 -4.16
N ARG A 119 19.37 26.00 -4.69
CA ARG A 119 19.67 24.77 -3.95
C ARG A 119 20.92 24.90 -3.06
N LYS A 120 21.70 25.98 -3.21
CA LYS A 120 22.79 26.31 -2.29
C LYS A 120 22.27 26.77 -0.92
N ASN A 121 21.16 27.50 -0.89
CA ASN A 121 20.61 28.17 0.29
C ASN A 121 19.45 27.40 0.94
N LEU A 122 18.81 26.49 0.21
CA LEU A 122 17.92 25.48 0.78
C LEU A 122 18.62 24.15 0.89
N LYS A 123 18.47 23.51 2.04
CA LYS A 123 18.91 22.14 2.25
C LYS A 123 17.69 21.28 2.49
N GLU A 124 17.63 20.20 1.74
CA GLU A 124 16.57 19.22 1.77
C GLU A 124 17.15 17.88 2.20
N ILE A 125 16.43 17.23 3.10
CA ILE A 125 16.68 15.91 3.60
C ILE A 125 15.37 15.16 3.41
N ASN A 126 15.36 14.17 2.53
CA ASN A 126 14.22 13.28 2.40
C ASN A 126 14.75 11.85 2.28
N PHE A 127 14.09 10.89 2.89
CA PHE A 127 14.36 9.47 2.66
C PHE A 127 13.25 8.58 3.23
N ALA A 128 13.17 7.36 2.71
CA ALA A 128 12.43 6.27 3.29
C ALA A 128 13.28 5.48 4.29
N PHE A 129 12.64 4.86 5.25
CA PHE A 129 13.27 3.97 6.23
C PHE A 129 12.22 3.01 6.81
N TYR A 130 12.68 2.00 7.55
CA TYR A 130 11.82 1.20 8.41
C TYR A 130 12.02 1.57 9.87
N ASP A 131 10.94 1.75 10.62
CA ASP A 131 11.07 1.97 12.06
C ASP A 131 11.50 0.69 12.80
N ASP A 132 11.69 0.79 14.12
CA ASP A 132 12.15 -0.34 14.93
C ASP A 132 11.11 -1.48 15.00
N GLU A 133 9.84 -1.22 14.62
CA GLU A 133 8.77 -2.21 14.49
C GLU A 133 8.68 -2.80 13.08
N GLY A 134 9.52 -2.33 12.14
CA GLY A 134 9.53 -2.78 10.75
C GLY A 134 8.42 -2.15 9.91
N ILE A 135 7.87 -1.02 10.34
CA ILE A 135 6.85 -0.27 9.59
C ILE A 135 7.57 0.67 8.60
N PRO A 136 7.22 0.65 7.30
CA PRO A 136 7.75 1.56 6.30
C PRO A 136 7.32 3.00 6.58
N CYS A 137 8.31 3.90 6.62
CA CYS A 137 8.16 5.30 6.96
C CYS A 137 8.90 6.19 5.95
N GLY A 138 8.43 7.42 5.79
CA GLY A 138 9.10 8.48 5.04
C GLY A 138 9.36 9.68 5.93
N VAL A 139 10.52 10.32 5.78
CA VAL A 139 10.83 11.59 6.45
C VAL A 139 11.28 12.62 5.43
N PHE A 140 10.78 13.83 5.59
CA PHE A 140 11.14 15.00 4.82
C PHE A 140 11.48 16.15 5.79
N PHE A 141 12.53 16.90 5.48
CA PHE A 141 12.98 18.05 6.24
C PHE A 141 13.65 19.04 5.29
N ILE A 142 13.13 20.26 5.20
CA ILE A 142 13.70 21.34 4.40
C ILE A 142 13.93 22.56 5.26
N TYR A 143 15.05 23.25 5.04
CA TYR A 143 15.36 24.48 5.77
C TYR A 143 16.24 25.44 4.97
N SER A 144 16.18 26.71 5.35
CA SER A 144 17.07 27.75 4.83
C SER A 144 18.36 27.85 5.65
N THR A 145 19.51 27.84 4.97
CA THR A 145 20.81 28.08 5.62
C THR A 145 20.99 29.55 6.01
N LEU A 146 20.29 30.46 5.33
CA LEU A 146 20.35 31.91 5.55
C LEU A 146 19.39 32.37 6.66
N ALA A 147 18.26 31.70 6.79
CA ALA A 147 17.24 31.93 7.80
C ALA A 147 16.87 30.61 8.49
N PRO A 148 17.65 30.14 9.48
CA PRO A 148 17.45 28.82 10.09
C PRO A 148 16.10 28.66 10.82
N GLN A 149 15.40 29.76 11.09
CA GLN A 149 14.02 29.77 11.59
C GLN A 149 12.98 29.44 10.52
N LEU A 150 13.36 29.38 9.24
CA LEU A 150 12.49 29.07 8.11
C LEU A 150 12.76 27.63 7.66
N TRP A 151 11.88 26.72 8.07
CA TRP A 151 11.97 25.30 7.78
C TRP A 151 10.59 24.63 7.87
N SER A 152 10.46 23.47 7.23
CA SER A 152 9.35 22.54 7.45
C SER A 152 9.86 21.10 7.47
N ALA A 153 9.10 20.24 8.13
CA ALA A 153 9.42 18.83 8.25
C ALA A 153 8.13 18.01 8.25
N ALA A 154 8.20 16.80 7.72
CA ALA A 154 7.13 15.83 7.76
C ALA A 154 7.67 14.43 8.03
N ILE A 155 6.90 13.63 8.76
CA ILE A 155 7.10 12.19 8.89
C ILE A 155 5.77 11.53 8.54
N ILE A 156 5.81 10.55 7.64
CA ILE A 156 4.69 9.66 7.33
C ILE A 156 5.08 8.27 7.82
N ARG A 157 4.24 7.64 8.63
CA ARG A 157 4.38 6.24 9.02
C ARG A 157 3.36 5.39 8.30
N ASN A 158 3.71 4.12 8.09
CA ASN A 158 2.90 3.15 7.35
C ASN A 158 2.58 3.62 5.93
N THR A 159 3.59 4.14 5.23
CA THR A 159 3.46 4.82 3.93
C THR A 159 2.72 4.04 2.84
N PRO A 160 2.77 2.69 2.74
CA PRO A 160 2.05 1.95 1.71
C PRO A 160 0.56 1.73 2.03
N ALA A 161 0.11 2.01 3.26
CA ALA A 161 -1.27 1.78 3.67
C ALA A 161 -2.26 2.81 3.10
N ALA A 162 -3.55 2.67 3.38
CA ALA A 162 -4.56 3.65 2.98
C ALA A 162 -4.36 5.01 3.68
N PRO A 163 -4.81 6.15 3.11
CA PRO A 163 -4.65 7.48 3.72
C PRO A 163 -5.13 7.57 5.18
N GLU A 164 -6.17 6.84 5.52
CA GLU A 164 -6.76 6.80 6.86
C GLU A 164 -5.90 6.02 7.87
N GLU A 165 -5.01 5.15 7.40
CA GLU A 165 -4.13 4.28 8.19
C GLU A 165 -2.69 4.80 8.28
N ARG A 166 -2.35 5.83 7.48
CA ARG A 166 -1.05 6.51 7.50
C ARG A 166 -1.04 7.55 8.62
N GLU A 167 -0.13 7.43 9.56
CA GLU A 167 0.05 8.46 10.59
C GLU A 167 1.02 9.54 10.07
N VAL A 168 0.64 10.81 10.21
CA VAL A 168 1.46 11.93 9.73
C VAL A 168 1.72 12.93 10.85
N LEU A 169 2.98 13.34 10.96
CA LEU A 169 3.41 14.52 11.68
C LEU A 169 3.92 15.53 10.65
N PHE A 170 3.32 16.71 10.60
CA PHE A 170 3.83 17.85 9.86
C PHE A 170 4.19 18.97 10.83
N MET A 171 5.35 19.57 10.64
CA MET A 171 5.87 20.66 11.46
C MET A 171 6.44 21.77 10.58
N SER A 172 6.27 23.01 11.00
CA SER A 172 6.90 24.14 10.31
C SER A 172 7.06 25.35 11.22
N ALA A 173 7.87 26.30 10.77
CA ALA A 173 7.85 27.64 11.33
C ALA A 173 6.41 28.19 11.31
N GLU A 174 5.96 28.82 12.39
CA GLU A 174 4.58 29.32 12.56
C GLU A 174 4.06 30.13 11.37
N LYS A 175 4.95 30.85 10.67
CA LYS A 175 4.59 31.69 9.51
C LYS A 175 4.22 30.92 8.24
N ILE A 176 4.65 29.65 8.10
CA ILE A 176 4.43 28.86 6.88
C ILE A 176 2.97 28.42 6.77
N ILE A 177 2.34 28.04 7.89
CA ILE A 177 0.95 27.58 7.90
C ILE A 177 0.10 28.49 8.80
N LYS A 178 -0.96 29.04 8.24
CA LYS A 178 -1.83 30.02 8.93
C LYS A 178 -3.18 29.44 9.38
N HIS A 179 -3.37 28.12 9.36
CA HIS A 179 -4.63 27.53 9.79
C HIS A 179 -4.95 27.82 11.27
N PRO A 180 -6.17 28.31 11.57
CA PRO A 180 -6.61 28.59 12.93
C PRO A 180 -6.88 27.28 13.70
N GLY A 181 -6.52 27.26 14.98
CA GLY A 181 -6.74 26.11 15.88
C GLY A 181 -5.63 25.06 15.91
N ASP A 182 -4.59 25.19 15.07
CA ASP A 182 -3.45 24.27 15.12
C ASP A 182 -2.60 24.45 16.38
N LYS A 183 -2.00 23.34 16.84
CA LYS A 183 -1.12 23.34 18.01
C LYS A 183 0.16 24.12 17.69
N VAL A 184 0.51 25.04 18.58
CA VAL A 184 1.74 25.83 18.49
C VAL A 184 2.60 25.54 19.73
N VAL A 185 3.84 25.15 19.50
CA VAL A 185 4.78 24.73 20.56
C VAL A 185 6.11 25.47 20.45
N ASN A 186 6.94 25.38 21.49
CA ASN A 186 8.32 25.87 21.44
C ASN A 186 9.24 24.87 20.73
N GLY A 187 10.46 25.31 20.35
CA GLY A 187 11.42 24.49 19.62
C GLY A 187 11.85 23.20 20.33
N GLY A 188 12.01 23.24 21.65
CA GLY A 188 12.38 22.06 22.44
C GLY A 188 11.29 20.99 22.46
N GLU A 189 10.03 21.38 22.61
CA GLU A 189 8.88 20.47 22.52
C GLU A 189 8.70 19.93 21.09
N ALA A 190 8.84 20.78 20.08
CA ALA A 190 8.84 20.39 18.68
C ALA A 190 9.90 19.31 18.37
N ASN A 191 11.15 19.52 18.81
CA ASN A 191 12.23 18.57 18.61
C ASN A 191 11.92 17.22 19.30
N LYS A 192 11.43 17.24 20.54
CA LYS A 192 11.01 16.04 21.26
C LYS A 192 9.92 15.27 20.53
N LEU A 193 8.90 15.99 20.03
CA LEU A 193 7.80 15.39 19.29
C LEU A 193 8.29 14.74 17.99
N PHE A 194 9.08 15.48 17.20
CA PHE A 194 9.68 14.99 15.95
C PHE A 194 10.47 13.70 16.17
N LEU A 195 11.40 13.71 17.14
CA LEU A 195 12.20 12.53 17.49
C LEU A 195 11.34 11.38 18.02
N SER A 196 10.29 11.64 18.79
CA SER A 196 9.41 10.59 19.28
C SER A 196 8.65 9.88 18.14
N PHE A 197 8.21 10.65 17.14
CA PHE A 197 7.38 10.18 16.04
C PHE A 197 8.15 9.29 15.05
N LEU A 198 9.47 9.47 14.91
CA LEU A 198 10.31 8.67 14.02
C LEU A 198 10.29 7.16 14.33
N ARG A 199 10.04 6.75 15.58
CA ARG A 199 10.06 5.35 16.07
C ARG A 199 11.25 4.47 15.63
N SER A 200 12.34 5.06 15.15
CA SER A 200 13.59 4.37 14.84
C SER A 200 14.75 4.93 15.66
N LYS A 201 15.42 4.12 16.48
CA LYS A 201 16.62 4.56 17.23
C LYS A 201 17.70 5.11 16.30
N LYS A 202 17.96 4.42 15.18
CA LYS A 202 18.96 4.84 14.18
C LYS A 202 18.62 6.23 13.62
N ILE A 203 17.39 6.42 13.14
CA ILE A 203 16.97 7.69 12.54
C ILE A 203 16.85 8.82 13.58
N LYS A 204 16.45 8.51 14.82
CA LYS A 204 16.46 9.49 15.93
C LYS A 204 17.84 10.06 16.20
N ASN A 205 18.87 9.22 16.19
CA ASN A 205 20.25 9.67 16.41
C ASN A 205 20.71 10.62 15.30
N ILE A 206 20.28 10.36 14.06
CA ILE A 206 20.59 11.17 12.89
C ILE A 206 20.00 12.58 13.02
N PHE A 207 18.75 12.69 13.50
CA PHE A 207 18.08 13.97 13.70
C PHE A 207 18.31 14.58 15.09
N ALA A 208 19.15 13.97 15.94
CA ALA A 208 19.35 14.43 17.31
C ALA A 208 19.91 15.86 17.33
N GLY A 209 19.15 16.79 17.88
CA GLY A 209 19.56 18.19 18.01
C GLY A 209 19.47 19.00 16.71
N ILE A 210 18.74 18.51 15.69
CA ILE A 210 18.53 19.25 14.44
C ILE A 210 17.72 20.53 14.65
N ILE A 211 16.76 20.53 15.58
CA ILE A 211 15.98 21.71 15.99
C ILE A 211 16.46 22.16 17.37
N ASN A 212 16.93 23.40 17.45
CA ASN A 212 17.34 24.03 18.70
C ASN A 212 16.12 24.36 19.59
N ASN A 213 16.35 24.59 20.89
CA ASN A 213 15.29 24.99 21.83
C ASN A 213 14.58 26.29 21.42
N ASN A 214 15.26 27.16 20.67
CA ASN A 214 14.68 28.40 20.13
C ASN A 214 13.84 28.18 18.84
N GLY A 215 13.70 26.95 18.34
CA GLY A 215 12.92 26.62 17.15
C GLY A 215 13.63 26.86 15.82
N ALA A 216 14.91 27.24 15.84
CA ALA A 216 15.73 27.35 14.65
C ALA A 216 16.47 26.03 14.36
N VAL A 217 16.74 25.75 13.09
CA VAL A 217 17.59 24.62 12.68
C VAL A 217 19.02 24.87 13.13
N ASN A 218 19.67 23.81 13.63
CA ASN A 218 21.05 23.84 14.08
C ASN A 218 22.03 23.73 12.90
N ASN A 219 22.32 24.85 12.26
CA ASN A 219 23.27 24.91 11.15
C ASN A 219 24.74 24.72 11.57
N ALA A 220 25.03 24.68 12.87
CA ALA A 220 26.40 24.56 13.38
C ALA A 220 26.97 23.14 13.25
N ASN A 221 26.15 22.15 12.85
CA ASN A 221 26.60 20.78 12.66
C ASN A 221 26.55 20.36 11.18
N PRO A 222 27.50 20.85 10.35
CA PRO A 222 27.62 20.42 8.95
C PRO A 222 27.95 18.93 8.82
N GLU A 223 28.52 18.29 9.85
CA GLU A 223 28.75 16.83 9.90
C GLU A 223 27.41 16.08 9.94
N LEU A 224 26.43 16.53 10.73
CA LEU A 224 25.08 15.92 10.76
C LEU A 224 24.44 15.90 9.37
N LEU A 225 24.65 16.96 8.59
CA LEU A 225 24.12 17.11 7.23
C LEU A 225 24.90 16.28 6.21
N LYS A 226 26.22 16.22 6.37
CA LYS A 226 27.09 15.32 5.60
C LYS A 226 26.76 13.86 5.87
N ASP A 227 26.61 13.47 7.13
CA ASP A 227 26.23 12.12 7.52
C ASP A 227 24.88 11.75 6.93
N ILE A 228 23.90 12.65 6.93
CA ILE A 228 22.60 12.46 6.26
C ILE A 228 22.73 12.32 4.73
N THR A 229 23.60 13.09 4.10
CA THR A 229 23.85 12.98 2.65
C THR A 229 24.74 11.78 2.29
N HIS A 230 25.55 11.29 3.23
CA HIS A 230 26.43 10.12 3.10
C HIS A 230 25.83 8.85 3.73
N LEU A 231 24.62 8.93 4.31
CA LEU A 231 23.89 7.85 4.97
C LEU A 231 23.38 6.89 3.91
N HIS A 232 24.35 6.21 3.29
CA HIS A 232 24.27 5.05 2.42
C HIS A 232 22.87 4.90 1.82
N LEU A 233 22.54 5.90 1.01
CA LEU A 233 21.94 5.63 -0.27
C LEU A 233 22.76 4.48 -0.81
N CYS A 234 22.10 3.45 -1.33
CA CYS A 234 22.81 2.64 -2.29
C CYS A 234 22.99 3.52 -3.53
N GLN A 235 23.78 4.59 -3.43
CA GLN A 235 24.16 5.48 -4.51
C GLN A 235 24.85 4.62 -5.55
N ALA A 236 25.58 3.58 -5.14
CA ALA A 236 26.04 2.52 -6.03
C ALA A 236 24.89 1.85 -6.80
N ASP A 237 23.81 1.38 -6.16
CA ASP A 237 22.67 0.78 -6.90
C ASP A 237 21.89 1.80 -7.72
N ILE A 238 21.71 3.04 -7.24
CA ILE A 238 21.01 4.11 -7.97
C ILE A 238 21.85 4.58 -9.16
N ASP A 239 23.15 4.78 -8.97
CA ASP A 239 24.10 5.13 -10.02
C ASP A 239 24.20 3.99 -11.03
N GLU A 240 24.20 2.74 -10.56
CA GLU A 240 24.19 1.57 -11.44
C GLU A 240 22.89 1.50 -12.24
N LYS A 241 21.72 1.60 -11.61
CA LYS A 241 20.42 1.65 -12.32
C LYS A 241 20.33 2.84 -13.27
N THR A 242 20.88 4.00 -12.88
CA THR A 242 20.94 5.20 -13.73
C THR A 242 21.90 5.01 -14.91
N ARG A 243 23.05 4.35 -14.69
CA ARG A 243 24.02 3.95 -15.72
C ARG A 243 23.36 3.02 -16.72
N GLN A 244 22.69 1.98 -16.24
CA GLN A 244 21.94 1.02 -17.04
C GLN A 244 20.87 1.71 -17.89
N LEU A 245 20.07 2.59 -17.28
CA LEU A 245 19.04 3.37 -17.98
C LEU A 245 19.63 4.26 -19.07
N ARG A 246 20.74 4.95 -18.77
CA ARG A 246 21.42 5.83 -19.74
C ARG A 246 21.93 5.02 -20.93
N ILE A 247 22.62 3.90 -20.67
CA ILE A 247 23.12 3.00 -21.72
C ILE A 247 21.97 2.55 -22.64
N LEU A 248 20.83 2.15 -22.06
CA LEU A 248 19.68 1.68 -22.83
C LEU A 248 18.97 2.80 -23.60
N LYS A 249 18.85 4.00 -23.04
CA LYS A 249 18.25 5.15 -23.73
C LYS A 249 19.11 5.63 -24.89
N ASP A 250 20.43 5.58 -24.75
CA ASP A 250 21.37 6.00 -25.78
C ASP A 250 21.49 4.96 -26.91
N LYS A 251 21.29 3.66 -26.61
CA LYS A 251 21.24 2.62 -27.64
C LYS A 251 19.89 2.63 -28.37
N LYS A 252 19.91 3.03 -29.65
CA LYS A 252 18.80 2.74 -30.58
C LYS A 252 18.81 1.25 -30.92
N LEU A 253 18.06 0.46 -30.16
CA LEU A 253 17.97 -0.98 -30.37
C LEU A 253 17.36 -1.30 -31.74
N SER A 254 17.92 -2.26 -32.46
CA SER A 254 17.34 -2.84 -33.67
C SER A 254 16.17 -3.77 -33.33
N ALA A 255 15.29 -4.08 -34.29
CA ALA A 255 14.17 -5.01 -34.08
C ALA A 255 14.62 -6.39 -33.53
N LYS A 256 15.81 -6.86 -33.94
CA LYS A 256 16.41 -8.11 -33.43
C LYS A 256 16.82 -7.99 -31.96
N GLN A 257 17.49 -6.89 -31.59
CA GLN A 257 17.84 -6.59 -30.20
C GLN A 257 16.59 -6.44 -29.32
N PHE A 258 15.53 -5.82 -29.84
CA PHE A 258 14.22 -5.75 -29.17
C PHE A 258 13.68 -7.17 -28.86
N LYS A 259 13.73 -8.09 -29.84
CA LYS A 259 13.30 -9.49 -29.63
C LYS A 259 14.13 -10.20 -28.57
N VAL A 260 15.46 -10.10 -28.63
CA VAL A 260 16.36 -10.73 -27.64
C VAL A 260 16.13 -10.16 -26.25
N CYS A 261 16.01 -8.84 -26.13
CA CYS A 261 15.73 -8.20 -24.85
C CYS A 261 14.42 -8.70 -24.24
N ARG A 262 13.37 -8.85 -25.05
CA ARG A 262 12.06 -9.36 -24.60
C ARG A 262 12.18 -10.78 -24.03
N LEU A 263 12.92 -11.66 -24.70
CA LEU A 263 13.13 -13.04 -24.24
C LEU A 263 13.86 -13.10 -22.90
N LEU A 264 14.94 -12.33 -22.77
CA LEU A 264 15.72 -12.27 -21.53
C LEU A 264 14.94 -11.64 -20.38
N LEU A 265 14.11 -10.64 -20.68
CA LEU A 265 13.16 -10.09 -19.71
C LEU A 265 12.16 -11.14 -19.24
N GLN A 266 11.59 -11.93 -20.14
CA GLN A 266 10.68 -13.02 -19.80
C GLN A 266 11.38 -14.09 -18.96
N GLU A 267 12.62 -14.45 -19.29
CA GLU A 267 13.41 -15.41 -18.51
C GLU A 267 13.73 -14.87 -17.11
N LYS A 268 14.22 -13.63 -17.00
CA LYS A 268 14.48 -12.99 -15.71
C LYS A 268 13.21 -12.88 -14.88
N GLN A 269 12.08 -12.58 -15.49
CA GLN A 269 10.79 -12.60 -14.82
C GLN A 269 10.46 -14.01 -14.31
N LYS A 270 10.56 -15.06 -15.13
CA LYS A 270 10.37 -16.45 -14.67
C LYS A 270 11.26 -16.80 -13.48
N LYS A 271 12.52 -16.38 -13.48
CA LYS A 271 13.43 -16.56 -12.35
C LYS A 271 13.00 -15.76 -11.11
N ASN A 272 12.61 -14.50 -11.27
CA ASN A 272 12.09 -13.67 -10.17
C ASN A 272 10.79 -14.26 -9.59
N ILE A 273 9.98 -14.89 -10.43
CA ILE A 273 8.75 -15.60 -10.05
C ILE A 273 9.09 -16.81 -9.22
N GLU A 274 10.03 -17.63 -9.67
CA GLU A 274 10.50 -18.78 -8.93
C GLU A 274 11.06 -18.37 -7.56
N ILE A 275 11.87 -17.31 -7.51
CA ILE A 275 12.38 -16.73 -6.26
C ILE A 275 11.21 -16.27 -5.36
N THR A 276 10.20 -15.61 -5.93
CA THR A 276 9.04 -15.14 -5.17
C THR A 276 8.21 -16.31 -4.64
N ASN A 277 7.98 -17.34 -5.46
CA ASN A 277 7.26 -18.55 -5.06
C ASN A 277 8.02 -19.31 -3.98
N ASN A 278 9.34 -19.44 -4.10
CA ASN A 278 10.19 -20.03 -3.08
C ASN A 278 10.13 -19.23 -1.79
N TRP A 279 10.18 -17.89 -1.86
CA TRP A 279 10.00 -17.03 -0.71
C TRP A 279 8.61 -17.19 -0.07
N VAL A 280 7.53 -17.23 -0.86
CA VAL A 280 6.17 -17.48 -0.36
C VAL A 280 6.08 -18.85 0.31
N HIS A 281 6.72 -19.87 -0.26
CA HIS A 281 6.77 -21.20 0.32
C HIS A 281 7.50 -21.20 1.66
N SER A 282 8.71 -20.63 1.73
CA SER A 282 9.46 -20.52 2.97
C SER A 282 8.74 -19.66 4.01
N TRP A 283 8.09 -18.57 3.59
CA TRP A 283 7.26 -17.75 4.47
C TRP A 283 6.10 -18.55 5.05
N LYS A 284 5.42 -19.36 4.22
CA LYS A 284 4.38 -20.28 4.67
C LYS A 284 4.92 -21.34 5.63
N GLU A 285 6.12 -21.88 5.42
CA GLU A 285 6.72 -22.83 6.35
C GLU A 285 7.03 -22.17 7.71
N GLU A 286 7.53 -20.94 7.70
CA GLU A 286 7.89 -20.19 8.90
C GLU A 286 6.65 -19.65 9.66
N HIS A 287 5.58 -19.30 8.92
CA HIS A 287 4.34 -18.72 9.46
C HIS A 287 3.15 -19.68 9.36
N SER A 288 3.39 -20.96 9.09
CA SER A 288 2.35 -21.99 9.14
C SER A 288 1.91 -22.08 10.59
N TYR A 289 0.60 -21.93 10.78
CA TYR A 289 -0.05 -22.28 12.03
C TYR A 289 -0.72 -23.62 11.76
N PRO A 290 -0.13 -24.77 12.13
CA PRO A 290 -0.67 -26.09 11.78
C PRO A 290 -2.14 -26.24 12.17
N GLU A 291 -2.53 -25.62 13.29
CA GLU A 291 -3.92 -25.57 13.76
C GLU A 291 -4.85 -24.80 12.81
N LEU A 292 -4.42 -23.65 12.27
CA LEU A 292 -5.22 -22.86 11.32
C LEU A 292 -5.21 -23.49 9.93
N ASP A 293 -4.12 -24.13 9.51
CA ASP A 293 -4.04 -24.89 8.25
C ASP A 293 -4.98 -26.09 8.27
N GLN A 294 -4.94 -26.87 9.37
CA GLN A 294 -5.87 -27.95 9.59
C GLN A 294 -7.31 -27.44 9.63
N ALA A 295 -7.57 -26.34 10.34
CA ALA A 295 -8.90 -25.71 10.38
C ALA A 295 -9.36 -25.24 8.99
N ALA A 296 -8.48 -24.64 8.19
CA ALA A 296 -8.78 -24.16 6.84
C ALA A 296 -9.18 -25.30 5.90
N SER A 297 -8.61 -26.50 6.09
CA SER A 297 -8.93 -27.70 5.31
C SER A 297 -10.27 -28.35 5.69
N GLN A 298 -10.80 -28.04 6.87
CA GLN A 298 -12.05 -28.61 7.37
C GLN A 298 -13.26 -27.78 6.92
N SER A 299 -14.45 -28.36 6.95
CA SER A 299 -15.68 -27.58 6.79
C SER A 299 -16.05 -26.83 8.08
N PHE A 300 -16.86 -25.77 7.97
CA PHE A 300 -17.37 -25.02 9.14
C PHE A 300 -18.00 -25.95 10.18
N TRP A 301 -18.77 -26.95 9.73
CA TRP A 301 -19.39 -27.93 10.61
C TRP A 301 -18.36 -28.80 11.32
N GLN A 302 -17.36 -29.33 10.61
CA GLN A 302 -16.33 -30.16 11.25
C GLN A 302 -15.57 -29.41 12.35
N ARG A 303 -15.26 -28.13 12.13
CA ARG A 303 -14.56 -27.29 13.13
C ARG A 303 -15.42 -26.96 14.34
N ASN A 304 -16.71 -26.70 14.12
CA ASN A 304 -17.56 -26.08 15.13
C ASN A 304 -18.64 -27.00 15.69
N ILE A 305 -18.75 -28.25 15.23
CA ILE A 305 -19.81 -29.18 15.68
C ILE A 305 -19.83 -29.33 17.19
N GLY A 306 -18.66 -29.47 17.84
CA GLY A 306 -18.59 -29.54 19.30
C GLY A 306 -19.15 -28.28 19.99
N LYS A 307 -18.77 -27.09 19.50
CA LYS A 307 -19.22 -25.80 20.06
C LYS A 307 -20.70 -25.54 19.81
N ILE A 308 -21.19 -25.91 18.62
CA ILE A 308 -22.60 -25.80 18.22
C ILE A 308 -23.44 -26.79 19.02
N THR A 309 -23.00 -28.04 19.20
CA THR A 309 -23.70 -29.03 20.02
C THR A 309 -23.79 -28.57 21.47
N VAL A 310 -22.70 -28.06 22.06
CA VAL A 310 -22.72 -27.51 23.43
C VAL A 310 -23.68 -26.31 23.53
N GLY A 311 -23.64 -25.39 22.56
CA GLY A 311 -24.56 -24.25 22.50
C GLY A 311 -26.02 -24.68 22.35
N ALA A 312 -26.31 -25.64 21.48
CA ALA A 312 -27.65 -26.18 21.25
C ALA A 312 -28.19 -26.90 22.50
N VAL A 313 -27.38 -27.72 23.16
CA VAL A 313 -27.75 -28.37 24.43
C VAL A 313 -28.04 -27.33 25.51
N ALA A 314 -27.22 -26.28 25.61
CA ALA A 314 -27.44 -25.20 26.58
C ALA A 314 -28.73 -24.40 26.31
N VAL A 315 -29.03 -24.11 25.04
CA VAL A 315 -30.30 -23.45 24.63
C VAL A 315 -31.50 -24.35 24.93
N LEU A 316 -31.45 -25.64 24.57
CA LEU A 316 -32.51 -26.59 24.86
C LEU A 316 -32.74 -26.77 26.36
N ALA A 317 -31.68 -26.82 27.16
CA ALA A 317 -31.78 -26.85 28.61
C ALA A 317 -32.45 -25.58 29.16
N THR A 318 -32.11 -24.41 28.61
CA THR A 318 -32.72 -23.13 29.00
C THR A 318 -34.20 -23.07 28.62
N ILE A 319 -34.57 -23.50 27.42
CA ILE A 319 -35.97 -23.57 26.97
C ILE A 319 -36.75 -24.57 27.83
N GLY A 320 -36.22 -25.77 28.06
CA GLY A 320 -36.85 -26.78 28.90
C GLY A 320 -37.09 -26.26 30.32
N LEU A 321 -36.15 -25.48 30.85
CA LEU A 321 -36.30 -24.81 32.13
C LEU A 321 -37.39 -23.73 32.12
N ILE A 322 -37.42 -22.86 31.11
CA ILE A 322 -38.45 -21.82 30.96
C ILE A 322 -39.84 -22.48 30.86
N LEU A 323 -39.99 -23.52 30.04
CA LEU A 323 -41.26 -24.26 29.89
C LEU A 323 -41.69 -24.97 31.18
N THR A 324 -40.74 -25.38 32.01
CA THR A 324 -41.01 -25.91 33.34
C THR A 324 -41.48 -24.80 34.28
N LEU A 325 -40.85 -23.63 34.25
CA LEU A 325 -41.20 -22.47 35.09
C LEU A 325 -42.54 -21.82 34.68
N THR A 326 -42.88 -21.78 33.40
CA THR A 326 -44.15 -21.22 32.90
C THR A 326 -45.34 -22.17 33.04
N GLY A 327 -45.11 -23.38 33.57
CA GLY A 327 -46.14 -24.36 33.86
C GLY A 327 -46.63 -25.17 32.64
N VAL A 328 -46.07 -24.92 31.45
CA VAL A 328 -46.37 -25.71 30.23
C VAL A 328 -45.96 -27.18 30.42
N LEU A 329 -44.91 -27.44 31.21
CA LEU A 329 -44.47 -28.79 31.61
C LEU A 329 -44.79 -29.14 33.08
N ALA A 330 -45.69 -28.39 33.74
CA ALA A 330 -46.04 -28.60 35.15
C ALA A 330 -46.41 -30.07 35.53
N PRO A 331 -47.14 -30.84 34.70
CA PRO A 331 -47.48 -32.23 35.03
C PRO A 331 -46.25 -33.15 35.17
N LEU A 332 -45.16 -32.87 34.43
CA LEU A 332 -43.89 -33.59 34.52
C LEU A 332 -43.00 -33.08 35.68
N GLY A 333 -43.08 -31.79 36.01
CA GLY A 333 -42.30 -31.19 37.10
C GLY A 333 -42.70 -31.67 38.50
N ILE A 334 -43.98 -32.03 38.70
CA ILE A 334 -44.50 -32.55 39.98
C ILE A 334 -43.92 -33.95 40.29
N ALA A 335 -43.55 -34.73 39.27
CA ALA A 335 -42.96 -36.06 39.46
C ALA A 335 -41.47 -36.03 39.85
N LEU A 336 -40.75 -34.91 39.65
CA LEU A 336 -39.30 -34.80 39.87
C LEU A 336 -38.89 -33.95 41.10
N GLY A 337 -39.86 -33.56 41.95
CA GLY A 337 -39.67 -33.22 43.36
C GLY A 337 -38.55 -32.23 43.75
N GLY A 338 -38.93 -31.00 44.12
CA GLY A 338 -38.29 -30.15 45.16
C GLY A 338 -36.87 -29.59 44.95
N VAL A 339 -35.96 -30.32 44.32
CA VAL A 339 -34.55 -29.94 44.14
C VAL A 339 -34.33 -29.14 42.83
N ALA A 340 -35.32 -29.18 41.92
CA ALA A 340 -35.23 -28.62 40.58
C ALA A 340 -35.27 -27.08 40.51
N ALA A 341 -35.88 -26.38 41.47
CA ALA A 341 -36.07 -24.94 41.38
C ALA A 341 -34.76 -24.13 41.63
N ILE A 342 -33.93 -24.57 42.59
CA ILE A 342 -32.67 -23.90 42.94
C ILE A 342 -31.54 -24.29 41.97
N LEU A 343 -31.44 -25.58 41.61
CA LEU A 343 -30.54 -26.03 40.54
C LEU A 343 -30.93 -25.45 39.17
N GLY A 344 -32.21 -25.16 38.97
CA GLY A 344 -32.71 -24.59 37.75
C GLY A 344 -32.26 -23.15 37.49
N ILE A 345 -32.33 -22.27 38.49
CA ILE A 345 -31.96 -20.85 38.32
C ILE A 345 -30.43 -20.71 38.15
N VAL A 346 -29.64 -21.47 38.92
CA VAL A 346 -28.18 -21.48 38.80
C VAL A 346 -27.73 -22.20 37.52
N GLY A 347 -28.41 -23.29 37.14
CA GLY A 347 -28.12 -24.03 35.91
C GLY A 347 -28.44 -23.24 34.63
N ALA A 348 -29.55 -22.49 34.60
CA ALA A 348 -29.96 -21.70 33.44
C ALA A 348 -29.07 -20.47 33.20
N SER A 349 -28.62 -19.82 34.28
CA SER A 349 -27.67 -18.70 34.17
C SER A 349 -26.31 -19.17 33.66
N ILE A 350 -25.81 -20.32 34.14
CA ILE A 350 -24.58 -20.94 33.63
C ILE A 350 -24.75 -21.40 32.18
N ALA A 351 -25.87 -22.04 31.83
CA ALA A 351 -26.15 -22.50 30.46
C ALA A 351 -26.25 -21.33 29.47
N GLY A 352 -26.93 -20.24 29.84
CA GLY A 352 -27.03 -19.03 29.02
C GLY A 352 -25.66 -18.38 28.77
N VAL A 353 -24.84 -18.21 29.81
CA VAL A 353 -23.46 -17.69 29.66
C VAL A 353 -22.60 -18.62 28.80
N THR A 354 -22.73 -19.93 28.97
CA THR A 354 -21.99 -20.93 28.18
C THR A 354 -22.37 -20.90 26.71
N ALA A 355 -23.66 -20.74 26.38
CA ALA A 355 -24.13 -20.61 25.00
C ALA A 355 -23.58 -19.34 24.33
N VAL A 356 -23.63 -18.20 25.04
CA VAL A 356 -23.12 -16.91 24.52
C VAL A 356 -21.61 -16.94 24.32
N THR A 357 -20.85 -17.43 25.29
CA THR A 357 -19.39 -17.58 25.16
C THR A 357 -18.99 -18.55 24.04
N SER A 358 -19.71 -19.66 23.86
CA SER A 358 -19.48 -20.59 22.74
C SER A 358 -19.70 -19.92 21.38
N ALA A 359 -20.78 -19.13 21.25
CA ALA A 359 -21.07 -18.38 20.03
C ALA A 359 -20.01 -17.30 19.75
N ILE A 360 -19.62 -16.52 20.75
CA ILE A 360 -18.58 -15.48 20.61
C ILE A 360 -17.25 -16.12 20.22
N LYS A 361 -16.85 -17.22 20.87
CA LYS A 361 -15.62 -17.93 20.54
C LYS A 361 -15.64 -18.47 19.11
N THR A 362 -16.78 -19.02 18.66
CA THR A 362 -16.95 -19.49 17.28
C THR A 362 -16.79 -18.33 16.28
N VAL A 363 -17.39 -17.16 16.55
CA VAL A 363 -17.26 -15.97 15.69
C VAL A 363 -15.81 -15.47 15.65
N LEU A 364 -15.12 -15.42 16.78
CA LEU A 364 -13.72 -14.99 16.85
C LEU A 364 -12.78 -15.97 16.13
N ASP A 365 -12.99 -17.27 16.31
CA ASP A 365 -12.18 -18.30 15.66
C ASP A 365 -12.40 -18.30 14.13
N GLU A 366 -13.64 -18.13 13.65
CA GLU A 366 -13.92 -18.02 12.22
C GLU A 366 -13.42 -16.71 11.63
N LYS A 367 -13.47 -15.59 12.37
CA LYS A 367 -12.85 -14.33 11.93
C LYS A 367 -11.34 -14.50 11.78
N LYS A 368 -10.67 -15.08 12.77
CA LYS A 368 -9.22 -15.36 12.72
C LYS A 368 -8.86 -16.26 11.53
N LEU A 369 -9.67 -17.29 11.26
CA LEU A 369 -9.49 -18.17 10.11
C LEU A 369 -9.73 -17.45 8.78
N ALA A 370 -10.75 -16.61 8.71
CA ALA A 370 -11.05 -15.81 7.51
C ALA A 370 -9.93 -14.81 7.21
N ASP A 371 -9.41 -14.12 8.22
CA ASP A 371 -8.28 -13.20 8.09
C ASP A 371 -7.03 -13.95 7.60
N TYR A 372 -6.74 -15.12 8.16
CA TYR A 372 -5.66 -16.01 7.72
C TYR A 372 -5.82 -16.47 6.26
N GLN A 373 -7.00 -16.96 5.88
CA GLN A 373 -7.28 -17.39 4.51
C GLN A 373 -7.24 -16.24 3.51
N ALA A 374 -7.72 -15.05 3.90
CA ALA A 374 -7.62 -13.85 3.09
C ALA A 374 -6.15 -13.44 2.92
N GLU A 375 -5.33 -13.56 3.95
CA GLU A 375 -3.90 -13.32 3.87
C GLU A 375 -3.21 -14.28 2.90
N ILE A 376 -3.41 -15.60 3.03
CA ILE A 376 -2.84 -16.59 2.11
C ILE A 376 -3.29 -16.33 0.67
N LYS A 377 -4.61 -16.20 0.44
CA LYS A 377 -5.15 -15.95 -0.91
C LYS A 377 -4.61 -14.65 -1.48
N SER A 378 -4.47 -13.61 -0.66
CA SER A 378 -3.93 -12.33 -1.11
C SER A 378 -2.49 -12.47 -1.56
N ILE A 379 -1.66 -13.29 -0.90
CA ILE A 379 -0.26 -13.52 -1.27
C ILE A 379 -0.17 -14.34 -2.56
N GLU A 380 -0.94 -15.43 -2.67
CA GLU A 380 -0.98 -16.31 -3.85
C GLU A 380 -1.50 -15.57 -5.09
N PHE A 381 -2.65 -14.91 -4.96
CA PHE A 381 -3.30 -14.18 -6.05
C PHE A 381 -2.45 -12.99 -6.51
N THR A 382 -1.84 -12.27 -5.57
CA THR A 382 -0.91 -11.16 -5.84
C THR A 382 0.25 -11.58 -6.71
N GLY A 383 0.93 -12.67 -6.32
CA GLY A 383 2.09 -13.15 -7.03
C GLY A 383 1.67 -13.51 -8.44
N GLN A 384 0.76 -14.48 -8.57
CA GLN A 384 0.35 -15.04 -9.86
C GLN A 384 -0.29 -14.00 -10.79
N LYS A 385 -1.12 -13.09 -10.27
CA LYS A 385 -1.78 -12.07 -11.10
C LYS A 385 -0.80 -11.00 -11.58
N LYS A 386 0.11 -10.49 -10.75
CA LYS A 386 1.13 -9.53 -11.22
C LYS A 386 2.03 -10.12 -12.28
N ILE A 387 2.36 -11.39 -12.10
CA ILE A 387 3.15 -12.18 -13.04
C ILE A 387 2.45 -12.28 -14.38
N GLN A 388 1.17 -12.67 -14.36
CA GLN A 388 0.37 -12.84 -15.55
C GLN A 388 0.15 -11.49 -16.26
N GLU A 389 -0.23 -10.45 -15.51
CA GLU A 389 -0.46 -9.10 -16.05
C GLU A 389 0.81 -8.48 -16.65
N VAL A 390 1.98 -8.67 -16.03
CA VAL A 390 3.25 -8.20 -16.59
C VAL A 390 3.60 -9.01 -17.84
N SER A 391 3.38 -10.33 -17.87
CA SER A 391 3.66 -11.16 -19.04
C SER A 391 2.75 -10.86 -20.25
N GLU A 392 1.46 -10.60 -20.00
CA GLU A 392 0.43 -10.41 -21.03
C GLU A 392 0.41 -8.97 -21.58
N LYS A 393 0.74 -7.96 -20.75
CA LYS A 393 0.69 -6.54 -21.17
C LYS A 393 2.01 -6.00 -21.75
N MET A 394 3.06 -6.82 -21.80
CA MET A 394 4.30 -6.47 -22.50
C MET A 394 4.16 -6.66 -24.01
N ASP A 395 3.18 -5.96 -24.59
CA ASP A 395 3.20 -5.64 -26.01
C ASP A 395 4.01 -4.35 -26.16
N PHE A 396 5.34 -4.49 -26.04
CA PHE A 396 6.27 -3.39 -26.28
C PHE A 396 6.20 -3.05 -27.76
N ALA A 397 5.42 -2.05 -28.11
CA ALA A 397 5.42 -1.49 -29.46
C ALA A 397 6.78 -0.81 -29.73
N ASN A 398 7.84 -1.59 -29.99
CA ASN A 398 9.22 -1.19 -30.32
C ASN A 398 9.69 0.13 -29.68
N ASN A 399 9.35 0.34 -28.40
CA ASN A 399 9.64 1.58 -27.69
C ASN A 399 10.80 1.32 -26.73
N SER A 400 11.95 1.91 -27.04
CA SER A 400 13.17 1.77 -26.24
C SER A 400 13.00 2.24 -24.80
N GLU A 401 12.14 3.23 -24.55
CA GLU A 401 11.87 3.72 -23.20
C GLU A 401 11.10 2.67 -22.39
N GLN A 402 10.07 2.05 -22.96
CA GLN A 402 9.30 1.01 -22.26
C GLN A 402 10.15 -0.21 -21.93
N ILE A 403 11.05 -0.62 -22.83
CA ILE A 403 11.99 -1.72 -22.55
C ILE A 403 12.99 -1.32 -21.47
N ALA A 404 13.52 -0.09 -21.51
CA ALA A 404 14.45 0.34 -20.47
C ALA A 404 13.77 0.33 -19.08
N HIS A 405 12.51 0.75 -19.01
CA HIS A 405 11.71 0.61 -17.79
C HIS A 405 11.50 -0.86 -17.40
N ALA A 406 11.18 -1.75 -18.34
CA ALA A 406 11.01 -3.16 -18.07
C ALA A 406 12.28 -3.85 -17.54
N ILE A 407 13.45 -3.50 -18.07
CA ILE A 407 14.75 -3.98 -17.57
C ILE A 407 15.00 -3.49 -16.15
N LEU A 408 14.73 -2.22 -15.87
CA LEU A 408 14.82 -1.71 -14.50
C LEU A 408 13.84 -2.41 -13.55
N PHE A 409 12.64 -2.79 -14.01
CA PHE A 409 11.65 -3.53 -13.22
C PHE A 409 12.01 -4.98 -12.97
N ALA A 410 12.74 -5.59 -13.89
CA ALA A 410 13.19 -6.95 -13.75
C ALA A 410 14.35 -7.10 -12.73
N ASP A 411 14.90 -5.99 -12.22
CA ASP A 411 15.93 -5.95 -11.16
C ASP A 411 17.14 -6.83 -11.50
N PHE A 412 17.72 -6.58 -12.67
CA PHE A 412 18.98 -7.21 -13.08
C PHE A 412 20.11 -6.77 -12.14
N SER A 413 20.91 -7.73 -11.68
CA SER A 413 22.20 -7.39 -11.06
C SER A 413 23.12 -6.73 -12.10
N ALA A 414 24.20 -6.06 -11.66
CA ALA A 414 25.19 -5.50 -12.59
C ALA A 414 25.75 -6.56 -13.56
N GLU A 415 26.06 -7.76 -13.07
CA GLU A 415 26.54 -8.88 -13.88
C GLU A 415 25.49 -9.41 -14.87
N GLU A 416 24.23 -9.55 -14.42
CA GLU A 416 23.14 -9.99 -15.28
C GLU A 416 22.84 -8.93 -16.37
N PHE A 417 22.96 -7.64 -16.02
CA PHE A 417 22.81 -6.54 -16.97
C PHE A 417 23.94 -6.50 -18.00
N ASP A 418 25.19 -6.64 -17.57
CA ASP A 418 26.33 -6.68 -18.49
C ASP A 418 26.21 -7.89 -19.44
N THR A 419 25.70 -9.03 -18.95
CA THR A 419 25.38 -10.21 -19.77
C THR A 419 24.29 -9.90 -20.81
N LEU A 420 23.21 -9.23 -20.40
CA LEU A 420 22.16 -8.74 -21.30
C LEU A 420 22.76 -7.85 -22.39
N MET A 421 23.61 -6.89 -22.03
CA MET A 421 24.24 -5.98 -23.00
C MET A 421 25.13 -6.71 -24.00
N GLN A 422 25.91 -7.70 -23.56
CA GLN A 422 26.73 -8.53 -24.45
C GLN A 422 25.86 -9.36 -25.42
N GLN A 423 24.72 -9.88 -24.95
CA GLN A 423 23.80 -10.62 -25.81
C GLN A 423 23.13 -9.72 -26.85
N LEU A 424 22.80 -8.47 -26.49
CA LEU A 424 22.28 -7.49 -27.43
C LEU A 424 23.31 -7.10 -28.51
N GLU A 425 24.60 -6.98 -28.15
CA GLU A 425 25.67 -6.72 -29.11
C GLU A 425 25.87 -7.89 -30.07
N LYS A 426 25.89 -9.12 -29.55
CA LYS A 426 25.97 -10.33 -30.39
C LYS A 426 24.80 -10.43 -31.37
N ALA A 427 23.58 -10.14 -30.91
CA ALA A 427 22.38 -10.19 -31.73
C ALA A 427 22.40 -9.24 -32.94
N GLU A 428 23.22 -8.18 -32.89
CA GLU A 428 23.40 -7.24 -34.00
C GLU A 428 24.35 -7.80 -35.07
N THR A 429 25.36 -8.56 -34.65
CA THR A 429 26.40 -9.13 -35.52
C THR A 429 26.01 -10.45 -36.19
N VAL A 430 25.03 -11.16 -35.62
CA VAL A 430 24.59 -12.48 -36.10
C VAL A 430 23.56 -12.31 -37.23
N LEU A 431 23.91 -12.78 -38.43
CA LEU A 431 22.95 -12.96 -39.53
C LEU A 431 21.85 -13.91 -39.05
N GLU A 432 20.61 -13.70 -39.50
CA GLU A 432 19.41 -14.39 -38.98
C GLU A 432 19.51 -15.93 -39.04
N GLU A 433 20.37 -16.44 -39.91
CA GLU A 433 20.62 -17.86 -40.15
C GLU A 433 21.57 -18.51 -39.13
N ASP A 434 22.33 -17.74 -38.33
CA ASP A 434 23.39 -18.23 -37.44
C ASP A 434 23.04 -18.15 -35.93
N LEU A 435 21.78 -17.87 -35.57
CA LEU A 435 21.36 -17.94 -34.17
C LEU A 435 21.51 -19.39 -33.64
N PRO A 436 22.11 -19.61 -32.45
CA PRO A 436 22.28 -20.96 -31.90
C PRO A 436 20.96 -21.73 -31.92
N SER A 437 20.99 -23.00 -32.32
CA SER A 437 19.78 -23.84 -32.48
C SER A 437 18.91 -23.84 -31.23
N ASP A 438 19.52 -23.78 -30.04
CA ASP A 438 18.82 -23.77 -28.76
C ASP A 438 18.07 -22.45 -28.54
N PHE A 439 18.63 -21.33 -29.03
CA PHE A 439 17.99 -20.02 -28.99
C PHE A 439 16.87 -19.91 -30.02
N GLN A 440 17.09 -20.41 -31.25
CA GLN A 440 16.04 -20.52 -32.26
C GLN A 440 14.89 -21.41 -31.78
N LYS A 441 15.20 -22.52 -31.10
CA LYS A 441 14.21 -23.43 -30.52
C LYS A 441 13.44 -22.77 -29.37
N GLN A 442 14.10 -22.04 -28.47
CA GLN A 442 13.42 -21.27 -27.42
C GLN A 442 12.51 -20.18 -28.00
N VAL A 443 12.94 -19.51 -29.08
CA VAL A 443 12.12 -18.54 -29.82
C VAL A 443 10.88 -19.23 -30.42
N GLN A 444 11.06 -20.37 -31.08
CA GLN A 444 9.96 -21.16 -31.66
C GLN A 444 8.99 -21.70 -30.59
N GLU A 445 9.50 -22.19 -29.47
CA GLU A 445 8.71 -22.66 -28.32
C GLU A 445 7.91 -21.52 -27.68
N LEU A 446 8.48 -20.31 -27.59
CA LEU A 446 7.75 -19.15 -27.06
C LEU A 446 6.72 -18.60 -28.05
N GLU A 447 7.00 -18.61 -29.36
CA GLU A 447 6.02 -18.26 -30.39
C GLU A 447 4.83 -19.24 -30.43
N THR A 448 5.09 -20.53 -30.17
CA THR A 448 4.03 -21.56 -30.06
C THR A 448 3.25 -21.51 -28.74
N VAL A 449 3.84 -21.03 -27.64
CA VAL A 449 3.16 -20.86 -26.34
C VAL A 449 2.37 -19.54 -26.26
N VAL A 450 2.79 -18.49 -26.95
CA VAL A 450 2.07 -17.19 -26.97
C VAL A 450 0.96 -17.17 -28.02
N GLY A 451 1.08 -17.97 -29.09
CA GLY A 451 -0.04 -18.24 -29.99
C GLY A 451 -0.95 -19.30 -29.39
N PHE A 452 -1.97 -18.92 -28.62
CA PHE A 452 -3.08 -19.82 -28.27
C PHE A 452 -4.22 -19.67 -29.30
N PRO A 453 -4.25 -20.43 -30.41
CA PRO A 453 -5.44 -20.55 -31.24
C PRO A 453 -6.59 -21.22 -30.46
N GLU A 454 -6.29 -21.98 -29.41
CA GLU A 454 -7.30 -22.63 -28.55
C GLU A 454 -8.08 -21.62 -27.70
N VAL A 455 -7.46 -20.52 -27.24
CA VAL A 455 -8.18 -19.45 -26.52
C VAL A 455 -9.03 -18.62 -27.48
N ALA A 456 -8.57 -18.38 -28.72
CA ALA A 456 -9.39 -17.75 -29.75
C ALA A 456 -10.59 -18.62 -30.15
N THR A 457 -10.40 -19.94 -30.24
CA THR A 457 -11.46 -20.92 -30.55
C THR A 457 -12.47 -21.02 -29.40
N VAL A 458 -12.01 -21.02 -28.14
CA VAL A 458 -12.87 -21.00 -26.95
C VAL A 458 -13.60 -19.65 -26.81
N ALA A 459 -12.94 -18.53 -27.14
CA ALA A 459 -13.56 -17.21 -27.16
C ALA A 459 -14.58 -17.07 -28.29
N GLU A 460 -14.33 -17.60 -29.49
CA GLU A 460 -15.29 -17.65 -30.60
C GLU A 460 -16.46 -18.58 -30.28
N GLN A 461 -16.22 -19.72 -29.62
CA GLN A 461 -17.28 -20.60 -29.12
C GLN A 461 -18.12 -19.92 -28.04
N LEU A 462 -17.49 -19.20 -27.09
CA LEU A 462 -18.20 -18.41 -26.08
C LEU A 462 -18.99 -17.26 -26.70
N ILE A 463 -18.41 -16.52 -27.65
CA ILE A 463 -19.07 -15.41 -28.35
C ILE A 463 -20.23 -15.91 -29.22
N SER A 464 -20.09 -17.07 -29.87
CA SER A 464 -21.17 -17.71 -30.64
C SER A 464 -22.28 -18.32 -29.77
N SER A 465 -22.00 -18.56 -28.48
CA SER A 465 -22.98 -19.07 -27.51
C SER A 465 -23.80 -17.96 -26.82
N ILE A 466 -23.45 -16.69 -27.04
CA ILE A 466 -24.22 -15.53 -26.56
C ILE A 466 -25.37 -15.28 -27.54
N PRO A 467 -26.65 -15.32 -27.11
CA PRO A 467 -27.78 -15.02 -27.99
C PRO A 467 -27.65 -13.60 -28.56
N SER A 468 -27.69 -13.47 -29.88
CA SER A 468 -27.44 -12.22 -30.60
C SER A 468 -28.57 -11.17 -30.48
N SER A 469 -29.56 -11.41 -29.63
CA SER A 469 -30.75 -10.57 -29.51
C SER A 469 -31.34 -10.58 -28.09
N PRO A 470 -31.64 -9.41 -27.48
CA PRO A 470 -32.36 -9.31 -26.21
C PRO A 470 -33.74 -10.01 -26.20
N LYS A 471 -34.34 -10.30 -27.36
CA LYS A 471 -35.61 -11.05 -27.44
C LYS A 471 -35.47 -12.51 -27.00
N ASP A 472 -34.32 -13.14 -27.24
CA ASP A 472 -34.11 -14.58 -26.95
C ASP A 472 -33.91 -14.85 -25.46
N ILE A 473 -33.56 -13.81 -24.69
CA ILE A 473 -33.40 -13.87 -23.23
C ILE A 473 -34.77 -13.71 -22.54
N MET A 474 -35.71 -12.95 -23.12
CA MET A 474 -37.04 -12.74 -22.54
C MET A 474 -38.01 -13.92 -22.74
N GLU A 475 -37.81 -14.75 -23.76
CA GLU A 475 -38.71 -15.87 -24.06
C GLU A 475 -38.47 -17.11 -23.17
N LYS A 476 -37.32 -17.19 -22.48
CA LYS A 476 -36.97 -18.32 -21.60
C LYS A 476 -37.20 -18.08 -20.10
N SER A 477 -37.66 -16.89 -19.72
CA SER A 477 -37.86 -16.51 -18.31
C SER A 477 -39.27 -16.05 -18.00
N GLN A 478 -40.29 -16.80 -18.43
CA GLN A 478 -41.64 -16.67 -17.88
C GLN A 478 -41.97 -17.86 -16.95
N PRO A 479 -42.24 -17.61 -15.65
CA PRO A 479 -42.84 -18.61 -14.78
C PRO A 479 -44.34 -18.70 -15.04
N THR A 480 -44.82 -19.91 -15.32
CA THR A 480 -46.24 -20.23 -15.33
C THR A 480 -46.77 -20.27 -13.89
N THR A 481 -47.52 -19.24 -13.50
CA THR A 481 -48.42 -19.31 -12.35
C THR A 481 -49.81 -18.84 -12.75
N ASN A 482 -50.68 -19.83 -12.97
CA ASN A 482 -52.12 -19.70 -12.77
C ASN A 482 -52.38 -19.49 -11.28
N LEU A 483 -53.13 -18.44 -10.91
CA LEU A 483 -54.11 -18.52 -9.82
C LEU A 483 -55.03 -17.28 -9.84
N ASN A 484 -56.32 -17.59 -9.98
CA ASN A 484 -57.46 -16.70 -9.75
C ASN A 484 -57.44 -16.13 -8.34
N GLY A 485 -57.90 -14.89 -8.18
CA GLY A 485 -58.22 -14.31 -6.88
C GLY A 485 -58.50 -12.81 -6.92
N THR A 486 -59.73 -12.44 -7.25
CA THR A 486 -60.32 -11.12 -6.99
C THR A 486 -60.36 -10.85 -5.48
N ILE A 487 -60.01 -9.63 -5.04
CA ILE A 487 -60.72 -8.80 -4.04
C ILE A 487 -60.07 -7.40 -3.97
N THR A 488 -60.94 -6.44 -3.67
CA THR A 488 -61.00 -4.97 -3.78
C THR A 488 -60.17 -4.12 -2.79
N GLU A 489 -59.93 -2.85 -3.21
CA GLU A 489 -59.91 -1.56 -2.45
C GLU A 489 -58.95 -1.44 -1.22
N ASP A 490 -58.27 -0.34 -0.87
CA ASP A 490 -58.53 1.10 -1.00
C ASP A 490 -57.25 1.94 -0.72
N VAL A 491 -57.22 3.15 -1.31
CA VAL A 491 -56.73 4.47 -0.84
C VAL A 491 -55.47 4.61 0.05
N VAL A 492 -54.52 5.48 -0.36
CA VAL A 492 -54.17 6.78 0.30
C VAL A 492 -52.94 7.42 -0.36
N SER A 493 -53.13 8.70 -0.70
CA SER A 493 -52.17 9.68 -1.23
C SER A 493 -51.07 10.11 -0.25
N THR A 494 -49.93 10.56 -0.78
CA THR A 494 -49.23 11.86 -0.55
C THR A 494 -47.83 11.73 -1.17
N GLY A 495 -47.29 12.62 -2.01
CA GLY A 495 -47.53 14.04 -2.18
C GLY A 495 -46.58 14.84 -1.29
N LEU A 496 -45.32 15.05 -1.72
CA LEU A 496 -44.41 16.01 -1.09
C LEU A 496 -43.52 16.68 -2.14
N GLU A 497 -43.79 17.98 -2.29
CA GLU A 497 -43.07 18.95 -3.10
C GLU A 497 -41.73 19.35 -2.46
N SER A 498 -40.82 19.74 -3.35
CA SER A 498 -39.54 20.39 -3.09
C SER A 498 -39.70 21.85 -2.64
N LYS A 499 -38.84 22.26 -1.70
CA LYS A 499 -38.25 23.59 -1.66
C LYS A 499 -36.74 23.47 -1.77
#